data_AF-A0A9Q8PKP6-F1
#
_entry.id   AF-A0A9Q8PKP6-F1
#
_cell.length_a   1.000
_cell.length_b   1.000
_cell.length_c   1.000
_cell.angle_alpha   90.00
_cell.angle_beta   90.00
_cell.angle_gamma   90.00
#
_symmetry.space_group_name_H-M   'P 1'
#
loop_
_entity.id
_entity.type
_entity.pdbx_description
1 polymer ?
#
loop_
_entity_poly.entity_id
_entity_poly.type
_entity_poly.pdbx_seq_one_letter_code
_entity_poly.pdbx_strand_id
1 'polypeptide(L)'
;MGSMTRVRAYSFSPTQAYKITKAAMNMLTAQWAMALESEGFTVLAITPGWLKTDLGSQNADLLVEVGVESVKKIILDAKTSDNGKFRNIQVHGWEKDKVDGSNYYEGEEVPW
;
A
#
# COMPACT_ATOMS: atom_id res chain seq x y z
N MET A 1 -0.12 2.07 6.49
CA MET A 1 0.28 3.04 7.53
C MET A 1 0.66 4.45 7.02
N GLY A 2 0.76 4.71 5.70
CA GLY A 2 0.98 6.06 5.17
C GLY A 2 -0.29 6.86 4.86
N SER A 3 -1.46 6.28 5.13
CA SER A 3 -2.77 6.92 4.91
C SER A 3 -3.19 7.72 6.13
N MET A 4 -3.43 9.03 5.95
CA MET A 4 -3.97 9.94 6.95
C MET A 4 -5.41 9.56 7.33
N THR A 5 -6.20 9.09 6.36
CA THR A 5 -7.57 8.59 6.60
C THR A 5 -7.58 7.37 7.52
N ARG A 6 -6.55 6.52 7.47
CA ARG A 6 -6.45 5.29 8.28
C ARG A 6 -5.65 5.44 9.58
N VAL A 7 -5.30 6.65 10.00
CA VAL A 7 -4.46 6.87 11.21
C VAL A 7 -5.04 6.18 12.45
N ARG A 8 -6.37 6.24 12.64
CA ARG A 8 -7.02 5.62 13.80
C ARG A 8 -6.90 4.09 13.84
N ALA A 9 -6.93 3.44 12.67
CA ALA A 9 -6.79 1.98 12.57
C ALA A 9 -5.39 1.50 13.04
N TYR A 10 -4.39 2.37 12.97
CA TYR A 10 -3.01 2.05 13.36
C TYR A 10 -2.55 2.77 14.62
N SER A 11 -3.48 3.19 15.50
CA SER A 11 -3.16 3.90 16.74
C SER A 11 -2.29 3.08 17.70
N PHE A 12 -2.43 1.76 17.68
CA PHE A 12 -1.67 0.82 18.51
C PHE A 12 -0.17 0.73 18.15
N SER A 13 0.23 1.20 16.96
CA SER A 13 1.61 1.14 16.49
C SER A 13 2.32 2.49 16.69
N PRO A 14 3.24 2.64 17.67
CA PRO A 14 3.94 3.89 17.95
C PRO A 14 5.11 4.14 16.99
N THR A 15 4.80 4.26 15.70
CA THR A 15 5.77 4.39 14.59
C THR A 15 5.58 5.72 13.84
N GLN A 16 5.55 6.84 14.57
CA GLN A 16 5.19 8.17 14.04
C GLN A 16 6.11 8.59 12.89
N ALA A 17 7.43 8.47 13.06
CA ALA A 17 8.38 8.81 12.00
C ALA A 17 8.12 8.00 10.72
N TYR A 18 7.90 6.69 10.85
CA TYR A 18 7.56 5.82 9.71
C TYR A 18 6.26 6.27 9.02
N LYS A 19 5.20 6.55 9.79
CA LYS A 19 3.90 7.00 9.26
C LYS A 19 4.05 8.33 8.50
N ILE A 20 4.77 9.30 9.08
CA ILE A 20 5.01 10.62 8.48
C ILE A 20 5.82 10.48 7.19
N THR A 21 6.91 9.71 7.20
CA THR A 21 7.71 9.49 5.99
C THR A 21 6.90 8.81 4.89
N LYS A 22 6.04 7.84 5.21
CA LYS A 22 5.17 7.20 4.21
C LYS A 22 4.07 8.13 3.70
N ALA A 23 3.53 9.03 4.52
CA ALA A 23 2.62 10.07 4.06
C ALA A 23 3.31 11.08 3.13
N ALA A 24 4.54 11.49 3.45
CA ALA A 24 5.34 12.35 2.58
C ALA A 24 5.67 11.66 1.23
N MET A 25 6.03 10.38 1.24
CA MET A 25 6.26 9.57 0.05
C MET A 25 4.98 9.44 -0.82
N ASN A 26 3.81 9.34 -0.18
CA ASN A 26 2.53 9.36 -0.86
C ASN A 26 2.28 10.71 -1.58
N MET A 27 2.61 11.84 -0.96
CA MET A 27 2.55 13.15 -1.63
C MET A 27 3.53 13.23 -2.82
N LEU A 28 4.73 12.67 -2.69
CA LEU A 28 5.70 12.60 -3.80
C LEU A 28 5.13 11.81 -4.99
N THR A 29 4.39 10.72 -4.73
CA THR A 29 3.70 9.95 -5.78
C THR A 29 2.73 10.84 -6.56
N ALA A 30 1.91 11.65 -5.88
CA ALA A 30 0.99 12.57 -6.54
C ALA A 30 1.71 13.66 -7.35
N GLN A 31 2.83 14.19 -6.84
CA GLN A 31 3.64 15.18 -7.56
C GLN A 31 4.24 14.61 -8.86
N TRP A 32 4.79 13.39 -8.79
CA TRP A 32 5.37 12.73 -9.97
C TRP A 32 4.32 12.26 -10.96
N ALA A 33 3.17 11.77 -10.48
CA ALA A 33 2.05 11.42 -11.34
C ALA A 33 1.63 12.60 -12.22
N MET A 34 1.50 13.80 -11.63
CA MET A 34 1.18 15.04 -12.35
C MET A 34 2.33 15.48 -13.27
N ALA A 35 3.58 15.45 -12.80
CA ALA A 35 4.72 15.95 -13.56
C ALA A 35 5.04 15.10 -14.81
N LEU A 36 4.81 13.78 -14.75
CA LEU A 36 5.17 12.82 -15.78
C LEU A 36 3.96 12.37 -16.63
N GLU A 37 2.78 12.92 -16.38
CA GLU A 37 1.54 12.51 -17.06
C GLU A 37 1.62 12.68 -18.57
N SER A 38 2.12 13.83 -19.04
CA SER A 38 2.24 14.14 -20.47
C SER A 38 3.26 13.28 -21.21
N GLU A 39 4.19 12.65 -20.48
CA GLU A 39 5.18 11.71 -20.99
C GLU A 39 4.63 10.27 -21.06
N GLY A 40 3.41 10.04 -20.57
CA GLY A 40 2.74 8.73 -20.61
C GLY A 40 3.14 7.78 -19.48
N PHE A 41 3.83 8.27 -18.44
CA PHE A 41 4.15 7.44 -17.27
C PHE A 41 2.93 7.22 -16.37
N THR A 42 2.93 6.07 -15.68
CA THR A 42 1.99 5.76 -14.60
C THR A 42 2.79 5.63 -13.30
N VAL A 43 2.49 6.49 -12.32
CA VAL A 43 3.16 6.49 -11.02
C VAL A 43 2.19 5.99 -9.95
N LEU A 44 2.60 4.98 -9.16
CA LEU A 44 1.77 4.33 -8.15
C LEU A 44 2.47 4.32 -6.79
N ALA A 45 1.69 4.53 -5.73
CA ALA A 45 2.05 4.11 -4.38
C ALA A 45 1.45 2.73 -4.13
N ILE A 46 2.20 1.80 -3.56
CA ILE A 46 1.71 0.44 -3.27
C ILE A 46 2.02 0.11 -1.81
N THR A 47 1.01 -0.32 -1.06
CA THR A 47 1.20 -0.94 0.25
C THR A 47 1.29 -2.46 0.06
N PRO A 48 2.45 -3.08 0.33
CA PRO A 48 2.69 -4.50 0.02
C PRO A 48 2.10 -5.46 1.08
N GLY A 49 1.30 -4.94 2.00
CA GLY A 49 0.86 -5.64 3.20
C GLY A 49 1.91 -5.69 4.32
N TRP A 50 1.55 -6.32 5.44
CA TRP A 50 2.48 -6.57 6.55
C TRP A 50 3.19 -7.90 6.31
N LEU A 51 4.45 -7.82 5.87
CA LEU A 51 5.25 -8.96 5.42
C LEU A 51 6.27 -9.43 6.48
N LYS A 52 6.48 -10.75 6.58
CA LYS A 52 7.47 -11.40 7.46
C LYS A 52 8.91 -11.14 6.99
N THR A 53 9.37 -9.93 7.28
CA THR A 53 10.71 -9.40 7.00
C THR A 53 11.36 -8.94 8.30
N ASP A 54 12.62 -8.52 8.28
CA ASP A 54 13.25 -7.91 9.46
C ASP A 54 12.49 -6.68 9.97
N LEU A 55 11.95 -5.84 9.05
CA LEU A 55 11.14 -4.68 9.41
C LEU A 55 9.74 -5.07 9.93
N GLY A 56 9.13 -6.09 9.33
CA GLY A 56 7.77 -6.53 9.66
C GLY A 56 7.70 -7.48 10.85
N SER A 57 8.80 -8.12 11.23
CA SER A 57 8.91 -9.22 12.20
C SER A 57 8.18 -10.51 11.79
N GLN A 58 8.40 -11.59 12.55
CA GLN A 58 7.73 -12.87 12.35
C GLN A 58 6.23 -12.85 12.70
N ASN A 59 5.77 -11.80 13.39
CA ASN A 59 4.36 -11.59 13.73
C ASN A 59 3.53 -11.02 12.57
N ALA A 60 4.17 -10.70 11.44
CA ALA A 60 3.49 -10.14 10.29
C ALA A 60 2.51 -11.14 9.64
N ASP A 61 1.50 -10.59 8.99
CA ASP A 61 0.38 -11.31 8.39
C ASP A 61 0.82 -12.31 7.30
N LEU A 62 1.70 -11.86 6.41
CA LEU A 62 1.97 -12.53 5.14
C LEU A 62 3.45 -12.94 5.00
N LEU A 63 3.68 -14.03 4.29
CA LEU A 63 5.00 -14.37 3.78
C LEU A 63 5.44 -13.36 2.70
N VAL A 64 6.75 -13.20 2.53
CA VAL A 64 7.32 -12.24 1.57
C VAL A 64 6.90 -12.57 0.15
N GLU A 65 6.89 -13.85 -0.20
CA GLU A 65 6.57 -14.35 -1.54
C GLU A 65 5.14 -13.98 -1.95
N VAL A 66 4.19 -14.01 -1.00
CA VAL A 66 2.80 -13.59 -1.23
C VAL A 66 2.73 -12.11 -1.57
N GLY A 67 3.41 -11.27 -0.79
CA GLY A 67 3.46 -9.83 -1.04
C GLY A 67 4.11 -9.49 -2.38
N VAL A 68 5.23 -10.13 -2.71
CA VAL A 68 5.97 -9.91 -3.95
C VAL A 68 5.13 -10.25 -5.18
N GLU A 69 4.48 -11.42 -5.20
CA GLU A 69 3.66 -11.81 -6.35
C GLU A 69 2.45 -10.87 -6.54
N SER A 70 1.79 -10.45 -5.45
CA SER A 70 0.68 -9.50 -5.56
C SER A 70 1.14 -8.10 -6.00
N VAL A 71 2.30 -7.61 -5.54
CA VAL A 71 2.86 -6.33 -6.01
C VAL A 71 3.24 -6.41 -7.48
N LYS A 72 3.90 -7.49 -7.92
CA LYS A 72 4.24 -7.71 -9.33
C LYS A 72 2.99 -7.66 -10.20
N LYS A 73 1.91 -8.29 -9.76
CA LYS A 73 0.63 -8.24 -10.48
C LYS A 73 0.10 -6.81 -10.65
N ILE A 74 0.12 -5.99 -9.59
CA ILE A 74 -0.29 -4.58 -9.67
C ILE A 74 0.55 -3.83 -10.71
N ILE A 75 1.88 -4.00 -10.68
CA ILE A 75 2.78 -3.30 -11.59
C ILE A 75 2.56 -3.73 -13.05
N LEU A 76 2.43 -5.04 -13.30
CA LEU A 76 2.24 -5.58 -14.65
C LEU A 76 0.86 -5.26 -15.24
N ASP A 77 -0.16 -5.12 -14.40
CA ASP A 77 -1.53 -4.81 -14.83
C ASP A 77 -1.82 -3.29 -14.85
N ALA A 78 -0.87 -2.45 -14.41
CA ALA A 78 -1.06 -1.00 -14.27
C ALA A 78 -1.34 -0.29 -15.60
N LYS A 79 -2.28 0.65 -15.59
CA LYS A 79 -2.67 1.46 -16.75
C LYS A 79 -2.53 2.95 -16.43
N THR A 80 -2.52 3.79 -17.45
CA THR A 80 -2.53 5.26 -17.28
C THR A 80 -3.73 5.75 -16.46
N SER A 81 -4.86 5.04 -16.48
CA SER A 81 -6.02 5.31 -15.61
C SER A 81 -5.76 5.09 -14.12
N ASP A 82 -4.63 4.48 -13.77
CA ASP A 82 -4.18 4.26 -12.40
C ASP A 82 -3.15 5.29 -11.94
N ASN A 83 -2.75 6.23 -12.81
CA ASN A 83 -1.74 7.22 -12.49
C ASN A 83 -2.11 8.01 -11.22
N GLY A 84 -1.16 8.11 -10.30
CA GLY A 84 -1.32 8.78 -9.03
C GLY A 84 -2.07 7.99 -7.96
N LYS A 85 -2.54 6.76 -8.19
CA LYS A 85 -3.29 6.01 -7.17
C LYS A 85 -2.39 5.41 -6.07
N PHE A 86 -2.99 5.22 -4.90
CA PHE A 86 -2.44 4.43 -3.80
C PHE A 86 -3.15 3.08 -3.72
N ARG A 87 -2.45 1.97 -3.94
CA ARG A 87 -3.06 0.63 -4.05
C ARG A 87 -2.67 -0.30 -2.91
N ASN A 88 -3.63 -1.09 -2.49
CA ASN A 88 -3.45 -2.28 -1.66
C ASN A 88 -3.23 -3.52 -2.55
N ILE A 89 -2.48 -4.50 -2.04
CA ILE A 89 -2.42 -5.84 -2.63
C ILE A 89 -3.72 -6.61 -2.41
N GLN A 90 -3.94 -7.61 -3.27
CA GLN A 90 -5.02 -8.58 -3.11
C GLN A 90 -4.44 -9.90 -2.60
N VAL A 91 -5.03 -10.44 -1.54
CA VAL A 91 -4.70 -11.77 -0.99
C VAL A 91 -6.00 -12.46 -0.63
N HIS A 92 -6.22 -13.65 -1.20
CA HIS A 92 -7.42 -14.43 -0.91
C HIS A 92 -7.48 -14.84 0.56
N GLY A 93 -8.65 -14.68 1.19
CA GLY A 93 -8.86 -14.93 2.61
C GLY A 93 -8.51 -13.76 3.52
N TRP A 94 -7.99 -12.66 2.96
CA TRP A 94 -7.68 -11.42 3.67
C TRP A 94 -8.60 -10.25 3.28
N GLU A 95 -9.75 -10.56 2.68
CA GLU A 95 -10.77 -9.57 2.38
C GLU A 95 -11.34 -8.97 3.69
N LYS A 96 -11.75 -7.70 3.66
CA LYS A 96 -12.10 -6.91 4.85
C LYS A 96 -13.22 -7.54 5.69
N ASP A 97 -14.12 -8.29 5.08
CA ASP A 97 -15.23 -9.00 5.72
C ASP A 97 -14.83 -10.35 6.33
N LYS A 98 -13.59 -10.82 6.09
CA LYS A 98 -13.10 -12.14 6.53
C LYS A 98 -12.01 -12.09 7.59
N VAL A 99 -11.53 -10.90 7.94
CA VAL A 99 -10.44 -10.72 8.90
C VAL A 99 -10.83 -9.82 10.04
N ASP A 100 -10.39 -10.19 11.24
CA ASP A 100 -10.47 -9.33 12.40
C ASP A 100 -9.26 -8.40 12.45
N GLY A 101 -9.50 -7.11 12.69
CA GLY A 101 -8.44 -6.12 12.90
C GLY A 101 -8.31 -5.10 11.78
N SER A 102 -7.14 -4.45 11.72
CA SER A 102 -6.93 -3.27 10.89
C SER A 102 -6.27 -3.55 9.53
N ASN A 103 -5.74 -4.75 9.34
CA ASN A 103 -5.09 -5.18 8.10
C ASN A 103 -6.07 -6.02 7.28
N TYR A 104 -6.19 -5.68 6.00
CA TYR A 104 -6.96 -6.41 5.00
C TYR A 104 -6.36 -6.11 3.62
N TYR A 105 -6.44 -7.07 2.71
CA TYR A 105 -5.73 -7.11 1.43
C TYR A 105 -6.68 -7.44 0.29
N GLU A 106 -7.52 -6.47 -0.10
CA GLU A 106 -8.61 -6.63 -1.07
C GLU A 106 -8.28 -6.08 -2.47
N GLY A 107 -7.06 -5.61 -2.70
CA GLY A 107 -6.65 -5.09 -4.03
C GLY A 107 -7.14 -3.68 -4.35
N GLU A 108 -7.92 -3.07 -3.47
CA GLU A 108 -8.59 -1.78 -3.69
C GLU A 108 -7.65 -0.57 -3.58
N GLU A 109 -8.14 0.57 -4.06
CA GLU A 109 -7.51 1.86 -3.81
C GLU A 109 -7.61 2.23 -2.32
N VAL A 110 -6.47 2.63 -1.75
CA VAL A 110 -6.36 3.05 -0.36
C VAL A 110 -6.54 4.56 -0.32
N PRO A 111 -7.44 5.09 0.53
CA PRO A 111 -7.54 6.53 0.71
C PRO A 111 -6.24 7.10 1.27
N TRP A 112 -5.88 8.32 0.86
CA TRP A 112 -4.68 9.01 1.34
C TRP A 112 -4.65 9.27 2.84
#